data_AF-A0A5E4CBQ6-F1
#
_entry.id   AF-A0A5E4CBQ6-F1
#
_cell.length_a   1.000
_cell.length_b   1.000
_cell.length_c   1.000
_cell.angle_alpha   90.00
_cell.angle_beta   90.00
_cell.angle_gamma   90.00
#
_symmetry.space_group_name_H-M   'P 1'
#
loop_
_entity.id
_entity.type
_entity.pdbx_description
1 polymer ?
#
loop_
_entity_poly.entity_id
_entity_poly.type
_entity_poly.pdbx_seq_one_letter_code
_entity_poly.pdbx_strand_id
1 'polypeptide(L)'
;MYVSLWADWVLDQLLSSIVLLCIYSSIHDHTDSHCFLKLLQGNLKETLFAWPDKKSNEMIKKSERTLRENQCAYINDSIGLHRVENISHTEPAVSLHLYSPPFDTCHAFDQRTGHKNKVTMTFHSKFGIRTPFPTSGSLENN
;
A
#
# COMPACT_ATOMS: atom_id res chain seq x y z
N MET A 1 1.75 -4.08 -43.91
CA MET A 1 2.79 -4.04 -42.86
C MET A 1 2.07 -4.19 -41.53
N TYR A 2 1.91 -5.43 -41.05
CA TYR A 2 1.28 -5.73 -39.76
C TYR A 2 2.36 -5.65 -38.69
N VAL A 3 2.29 -4.65 -37.82
CA VAL A 3 3.06 -4.67 -36.57
C VAL A 3 2.11 -5.26 -35.54
N SER A 4 2.22 -6.57 -35.32
CA SER A 4 1.46 -7.28 -34.30
C SER A 4 1.86 -6.75 -32.92
N LEU A 5 0.87 -6.35 -32.13
CA LEU A 5 0.99 -6.02 -30.72
C LEU A 5 1.54 -7.24 -29.95
N TRP A 6 2.84 -7.23 -29.67
CA TRP A 6 3.50 -8.14 -28.72
C TRP A 6 3.47 -7.57 -27.28
N ALA A 7 2.59 -6.60 -27.00
CA ALA A 7 2.55 -5.89 -25.72
C ALA A 7 1.62 -6.53 -24.66
N ASP A 8 0.81 -7.54 -25.02
CA ASP A 8 -0.33 -7.97 -24.18
C ASP A 8 -0.03 -9.13 -23.20
N TRP A 9 1.22 -9.60 -23.07
CA TRP A 9 1.55 -10.67 -22.10
C TRP A 9 2.73 -10.37 -21.18
N VAL A 10 3.65 -9.49 -21.60
CA VAL A 10 4.82 -9.11 -20.78
C VAL A 10 4.44 -8.07 -19.71
N LEU A 11 3.46 -7.20 -19.99
CA LEU A 11 3.01 -6.19 -19.01
C LEU A 11 2.27 -6.79 -17.80
N ASP A 12 1.54 -7.89 -18.00
CA ASP A 12 0.65 -8.49 -16.98
C ASP A 12 1.42 -9.18 -15.83
N GLN A 13 2.72 -9.44 -16.01
CA GLN A 13 3.61 -9.98 -14.98
C GLN A 13 4.45 -8.89 -14.29
N LEU A 14 4.40 -7.63 -14.75
CA LEU A 14 5.28 -6.55 -14.28
C LEU A 14 4.56 -5.51 -13.41
N LEU A 15 3.23 -5.50 -13.45
CA LEU A 15 2.40 -4.51 -12.78
C LEU A 15 1.31 -5.21 -11.96
N SER A 16 1.24 -4.91 -10.66
CA SER A 16 0.07 -5.24 -9.85
C SER A 16 -0.77 -4.00 -9.64
N SER A 17 -2.01 -4.02 -10.14
CA SER A 17 -3.01 -2.99 -9.87
C SER A 17 -3.93 -3.44 -8.74
N ILE A 18 -4.01 -2.63 -7.68
CA ILE A 18 -4.80 -2.92 -6.49
C ILE A 18 -5.75 -1.75 -6.25
N VAL A 19 -7.06 -2.03 -6.22
CA VAL A 19 -8.04 -1.04 -5.74
C VAL A 19 -8.14 -1.20 -4.23
N LEU A 20 -7.81 -0.14 -3.50
CA LEU A 20 -7.86 -0.12 -2.05
C LEU A 20 -8.99 0.81 -1.57
N LEU A 21 -9.92 0.22 -0.82
CA LEU A 21 -10.82 0.97 0.07
C LEU A 21 -10.04 1.21 1.37
N CYS A 22 -9.43 2.37 1.52
CA CYS A 22 -8.54 2.66 2.63
C CYS A 22 -9.32 3.33 3.76
N ILE A 23 -9.54 2.60 4.86
CA ILE A 23 -9.97 3.20 6.13
C ILE A 23 -8.73 3.76 6.84
N TYR A 24 -7.69 2.94 6.98
CA TYR A 24 -6.42 3.28 7.62
C TYR A 24 -5.35 2.24 7.24
N SER A 25 -4.10 2.67 7.02
CA SER A 25 -2.95 1.77 6.87
C SER A 25 -1.91 1.98 7.98
N SER A 26 -1.10 0.94 8.23
CA SER A 26 0.11 1.08 9.05
C SER A 26 1.15 1.96 8.35
N ILE A 27 2.16 2.43 9.08
CA ILE A 27 3.36 2.97 8.44
C ILE A 27 4.06 1.79 7.74
N HIS A 28 4.30 1.88 6.43
CA HIS A 28 4.85 0.76 5.68
C HIS A 28 5.80 1.19 4.56
N ASP A 29 6.61 0.21 4.13
CA ASP A 29 7.50 0.27 2.97
C ASP A 29 6.86 -0.38 1.73
N HIS A 30 7.59 -0.35 0.62
CA HIS A 30 7.16 -0.81 -0.70
C HIS A 30 8.04 -1.91 -1.28
N THR A 31 8.92 -2.53 -0.47
CA THR A 31 9.76 -3.67 -0.86
C THR A 31 10.49 -3.44 -2.20
N ASP A 32 11.23 -2.33 -2.28
CA ASP A 32 11.97 -1.86 -3.46
C ASP A 32 11.12 -1.70 -4.74
N SER A 33 9.81 -1.53 -4.58
CA SER A 33 8.87 -1.34 -5.68
C SER A 33 8.39 0.11 -5.79
N HIS A 34 8.02 0.48 -7.02
CA HIS A 34 7.36 1.75 -7.31
C HIS A 34 5.89 1.67 -6.92
N CYS A 35 5.39 2.66 -6.20
CA CYS A 35 3.99 2.77 -5.82
C CYS A 35 3.40 4.06 -6.37
N PHE A 36 2.38 3.92 -7.20
CA PHE A 36 1.55 5.02 -7.69
C PHE A 36 0.18 4.91 -7.06
N LEU A 37 -0.29 5.98 -6.41
CA LEU A 37 -1.60 6.06 -5.79
C LEU A 37 -2.41 7.14 -6.50
N LYS A 38 -3.53 6.79 -7.12
CA LYS A 38 -4.51 7.74 -7.64
C LYS A 38 -5.78 7.71 -6.80
N LEU A 39 -6.24 8.86 -6.33
CA LEU A 39 -7.50 8.92 -5.61
C LEU A 39 -8.69 8.90 -6.59
N LEU A 40 -9.58 7.93 -6.40
CA LEU A 40 -10.78 7.75 -7.23
C LEU A 40 -12.03 8.38 -6.61
N GLN A 41 -12.11 8.42 -5.28
CA GLN A 41 -13.25 9.01 -4.56
C GLN A 41 -12.81 9.46 -3.16
N GLY A 42 -13.38 10.56 -2.66
CA GLY A 42 -13.18 11.03 -1.28
C GLY A 42 -11.88 11.81 -1.09
N ASN A 43 -11.28 11.72 0.09
CA ASN A 43 -10.00 12.36 0.43
C ASN A 43 -9.15 11.38 1.27
N LEU A 44 -7.85 11.32 1.01
CA LEU A 44 -6.91 10.55 1.83
C LEU A 44 -5.80 11.46 2.36
N LYS A 45 -5.46 11.32 3.64
CA LYS A 45 -4.27 11.95 4.21
C LYS A 45 -3.11 10.97 4.06
N GLU A 46 -2.05 11.42 3.40
CA GLU A 46 -0.78 10.73 3.33
C GLU A 46 0.21 11.42 4.28
N THR A 47 0.79 10.67 5.20
CA THR A 47 1.85 11.12 6.10
C THR A 47 3.14 10.40 5.75
N LEU A 48 4.17 11.14 5.38
CA LEU A 48 5.50 10.61 5.06
C LEU A 48 6.37 10.57 6.31
N PHE A 49 7.11 9.48 6.48
CA PHE A 49 8.03 9.25 7.59
C PHE A 49 9.44 8.98 7.06
N ALA A 50 10.43 9.39 7.85
CA ALA A 50 11.81 8.98 7.64
C ALA A 50 12.00 7.51 8.04
N TRP A 51 13.02 6.87 7.48
CA TRP A 51 13.43 5.55 7.92
C TRP A 51 13.92 5.59 9.37
N PRO A 52 13.56 4.61 10.21
CA PRO A 52 14.01 4.58 11.59
C PRO A 52 15.50 4.26 11.68
N ASP A 53 16.18 4.85 12.65
CA ASP A 53 17.56 4.49 13.00
C ASP A 53 17.62 3.12 13.71
N LYS A 54 18.82 2.59 13.94
CA LYS A 54 19.03 1.34 14.72
C LYS A 54 18.60 1.44 16.18
N LYS A 55 18.31 2.65 16.68
CA LYS A 55 17.86 2.89 18.05
C LYS A 55 16.33 2.89 18.08
N SER A 56 15.74 2.23 19.07
CA SER A 56 14.30 2.27 19.28
C SER A 56 13.88 3.69 19.67
N ASN A 57 13.30 4.42 18.72
CA ASN A 57 12.89 5.81 18.85
C ASN A 57 11.58 6.04 18.11
N GLU A 58 10.89 7.14 18.46
CA GLU A 58 9.71 7.57 17.74
C GLU A 58 10.06 7.95 16.28
N MET A 59 9.23 7.50 15.35
CA MET A 59 9.41 7.76 13.93
C MET A 59 9.17 9.23 13.59
N ILE A 60 10.09 9.81 12.82
CA ILE A 60 10.05 11.23 12.47
C ILE A 60 9.17 11.42 11.23
N LYS A 61 8.10 12.20 11.39
CA LYS A 61 7.27 12.66 10.28
C LYS A 61 8.04 13.70 9.44
N LYS A 62 8.14 13.44 8.13
CA LYS A 62 8.78 14.34 7.15
C LYS A 62 7.79 15.38 6.62
N SER A 63 6.59 14.95 6.27
CA SER A 63 5.55 15.81 5.73
C SER A 63 4.19 15.13 5.79
N GLU A 64 3.13 15.89 5.56
CA GLU A 64 1.80 15.36 5.30
C GLU A 64 1.15 16.12 4.15
N ARG A 65 0.24 15.44 3.45
CA ARG A 65 -0.61 16.06 2.44
C ARG A 65 -1.97 15.37 2.40
N THR A 66 -2.97 16.11 1.97
CA THR A 66 -4.29 15.58 1.66
C THR A 66 -4.40 15.39 0.15
N LEU A 67 -4.54 14.16 -0.28
CA LEU A 67 -4.88 13.79 -1.65
C LEU A 67 -6.39 13.95 -1.83
N ARG A 68 -6.76 14.66 -2.89
CA ARG A 68 -8.14 14.89 -3.34
C ARG A 68 -8.43 14.07 -4.58
N GLU A 69 -9.70 13.99 -4.94
CA GLU A 69 -10.16 13.21 -6.09
C GLU A 69 -9.37 13.53 -7.36
N ASN A 70 -9.04 12.49 -8.13
CA ASN A 70 -8.21 12.52 -9.33
C ASN A 70 -6.74 12.91 -9.14
N GLN A 71 -6.29 13.26 -7.94
CA GLN A 71 -4.87 13.49 -7.68
C GLN A 71 -4.10 12.17 -7.64
N CYS A 72 -2.86 12.24 -8.12
CA CYS A 72 -1.90 11.14 -8.08
C CYS A 72 -0.75 11.46 -7.11
N ALA A 73 -0.33 10.46 -6.37
CA ALA A 73 0.84 10.43 -5.53
C ALA A 73 1.78 9.31 -6.00
N TYR A 74 3.07 9.51 -5.75
CA TYR A 74 4.12 8.54 -6.04
C TYR A 74 5.02 8.39 -4.82
N ILE A 75 5.40 7.16 -4.52
CA ILE A 75 6.36 6.83 -3.48
C ILE A 75 7.17 5.58 -3.86
N ASN A 76 8.38 5.50 -3.33
CA ASN A 76 9.21 4.30 -3.26
C ASN A 76 10.07 4.39 -1.98
N ASP A 77 10.81 3.32 -1.70
CA ASP A 77 11.61 3.22 -0.46
C ASP A 77 12.71 4.28 -0.35
N SER A 78 13.20 4.82 -1.47
CA SER A 78 14.18 5.92 -1.46
C SER A 78 13.60 7.27 -0.99
N ILE A 79 12.28 7.47 -1.14
CA ILE A 79 11.59 8.69 -0.68
C ILE A 79 11.32 8.62 0.82
N GLY A 80 10.89 7.45 1.30
CA GLY A 80 10.61 7.17 2.70
C GLY A 80 9.46 6.19 2.89
N LEU A 81 8.97 6.14 4.11
CA LEU A 81 7.83 5.33 4.52
C LEU A 81 6.58 6.20 4.50
N HIS A 82 5.39 5.61 4.39
CA HIS A 82 4.17 6.39 4.53
C HIS A 82 3.06 5.67 5.28
N ARG A 83 2.12 6.48 5.75
CA ARG A 83 0.81 6.07 6.22
C ARG A 83 -0.25 6.75 5.38
N VAL A 84 -1.27 6.01 5.00
CA VAL A 84 -2.43 6.51 4.27
C VAL A 84 -3.67 6.27 5.12
N GLU A 85 -4.47 7.31 5.34
CA GLU A 85 -5.65 7.21 6.19
C GLU A 85 -6.80 8.05 5.63
N ASN A 86 -8.03 7.53 5.76
CA ASN A 86 -9.22 8.32 5.50
C ASN A 86 -9.55 9.13 6.76
N ILE A 87 -9.44 10.45 6.64
CA ILE A 87 -9.73 11.38 7.73
C ILE A 87 -11.22 11.68 7.88
N SER A 88 -12.04 11.26 6.92
CA SER A 88 -13.49 11.45 6.99
C SER A 88 -14.12 10.35 7.83
N HIS A 89 -14.98 10.76 8.77
CA HIS A 89 -15.79 9.85 9.58
C HIS A 89 -17.15 9.53 8.94
N THR A 90 -17.50 10.21 7.85
CA THR A 90 -18.83 10.08 7.20
C THR A 90 -18.74 9.62 5.75
N GLU A 91 -17.63 9.92 5.06
CA GLU A 91 -17.46 9.63 3.63
C GLU A 91 -16.38 8.58 3.41
N PRO A 92 -16.63 7.53 2.60
CA PRO A 92 -15.60 6.59 2.21
C PRO A 92 -14.61 7.22 1.21
N ALA A 93 -13.39 6.67 1.17
CA ALA A 93 -12.37 7.05 0.20
C ALA A 93 -11.86 5.82 -0.56
N VAL A 94 -11.76 5.94 -1.88
CA VAL A 94 -11.31 4.87 -2.78
C VAL A 94 -10.07 5.34 -3.52
N SER A 95 -9.06 4.48 -3.56
CA SER A 95 -7.79 4.74 -4.24
C SER A 95 -7.39 3.57 -5.14
N LEU A 96 -6.78 3.90 -6.27
CA LEU A 96 -6.13 2.95 -7.17
C LEU A 96 -4.63 2.98 -6.91
N HIS A 97 -4.08 1.82 -6.61
CA HIS A 97 -2.65 1.62 -6.39
C HIS A 97 -2.07 0.79 -7.54
N LEU A 98 -0.90 1.17 -8.01
CA LEU A 98 -0.13 0.41 -9.00
C LEU A 98 1.27 0.20 -8.45
N TYR A 99 1.65 -1.07 -8.34
CA TYR A 99 2.94 -1.52 -7.85
C TYR A 99 3.77 -2.15 -8.97
N SER A 100 5.04 -1.75 -9.08
CA SER A 100 5.99 -2.32 -10.05
C SER A 100 7.41 -2.37 -9.48
N PRO A 101 8.05 -3.55 -9.37
CA PRO A 101 7.45 -4.87 -9.59
C PRO A 101 6.33 -5.18 -8.58
N PRO A 102 5.53 -6.23 -8.82
CA PRO A 102 4.55 -6.69 -7.85
C PRO A 102 5.21 -7.36 -6.64
N PHE A 103 4.61 -7.22 -5.46
CA PHE A 103 5.05 -7.87 -4.22
C PHE A 103 3.85 -8.30 -3.38
N ASP A 104 4.04 -9.28 -2.49
CA ASP A 104 3.03 -9.82 -1.58
C ASP A 104 3.40 -9.65 -0.10
N THR A 105 4.58 -9.10 0.19
CA THR A 105 5.02 -8.80 1.55
C THR A 105 5.59 -7.39 1.65
N CYS A 106 5.36 -6.76 2.79
CA CYS A 106 5.95 -5.48 3.18
C CYS A 106 6.30 -5.50 4.67
N HIS A 107 6.91 -4.44 5.16
CA HIS A 107 7.11 -4.22 6.58
C HIS A 107 6.13 -3.17 7.10
N ALA A 108 5.44 -3.50 8.19
CA ALA A 108 4.71 -2.53 8.98
C ALA A 108 5.58 -2.05 10.14
N PHE A 109 5.60 -0.74 10.37
CA PHE A 109 6.42 -0.08 11.39
C PHE A 109 5.55 0.45 12.52
N ASP A 110 6.02 0.23 13.76
CA ASP A 110 5.47 0.88 14.95
C ASP A 110 5.99 2.32 15.04
N GLN A 111 5.08 3.29 15.05
CA GLN A 111 5.43 4.71 15.11
C GLN A 111 6.24 5.08 16.37
N ARG A 112 6.00 4.44 17.52
CA ARG A 112 6.66 4.81 18.78
C ARG A 112 8.08 4.29 18.90
N THR A 113 8.38 3.19 18.23
CA THR A 113 9.64 2.44 18.44
C THR A 113 10.47 2.32 17.16
N GLY A 114 9.86 2.51 15.99
CA GLY A 114 10.49 2.22 14.71
C GLY A 114 10.67 0.72 14.43
N HIS A 115 10.19 -0.16 15.33
CA HIS A 115 10.27 -1.60 15.15
C HIS A 115 9.42 -2.03 13.95
N LYS A 116 9.98 -2.90 13.11
CA LYS A 116 9.33 -3.38 11.90
C LYS A 116 8.92 -4.84 12.02
N ASN A 117 7.74 -5.16 11.51
CA ASN A 117 7.24 -6.52 11.41
C ASN A 117 6.95 -6.83 9.94
N LYS A 118 7.37 -8.00 9.47
CA LYS A 118 7.04 -8.45 8.12
C LYS A 118 5.56 -8.84 8.08
N VAL A 119 4.82 -8.31 7.11
CA VAL A 119 3.40 -8.55 6.89
C VAL A 119 3.20 -9.13 5.50
N THR A 120 2.35 -10.16 5.41
CA THR A 120 1.90 -10.69 4.11
C THR A 120 0.58 -10.02 3.75
N MET A 121 0.54 -9.38 2.59
CA MET A 121 -0.64 -8.68 2.09
C MET A 121 -1.60 -9.69 1.47
N THR A 122 -2.87 -9.61 1.84
CA THR A 122 -3.94 -10.44 1.27
C THR A 122 -4.91 -9.59 0.46
N PHE A 123 -5.33 -10.10 -0.68
CA PHE A 123 -6.40 -9.49 -1.47
C PHE A 123 -7.76 -9.83 -0.87
N HIS A 124 -8.64 -8.85 -0.71
CA HIS A 124 -10.04 -9.07 -0.32
C HIS A 124 -10.88 -9.65 -1.47
N SER A 125 -10.57 -9.26 -2.70
CA SER A 125 -11.15 -9.78 -3.93
C SER A 125 -10.12 -9.73 -5.06
N LYS A 126 -10.31 -10.56 -6.08
CA LYS A 126 -9.54 -10.55 -7.33
C LYS A 126 -10.52 -10.57 -8.50
N PHE A 127 -10.37 -9.63 -9.43
CA PHE A 127 -11.23 -9.51 -10.62
C PHE A 127 -12.74 -9.47 -10.30
N GLY A 128 -13.12 -8.78 -9.21
CA GLY A 128 -14.50 -8.69 -8.75
C GLY A 128 -15.02 -9.89 -7.96
N ILE A 129 -14.22 -10.94 -7.78
CA ILE A 129 -14.59 -12.16 -7.04
C ILE A 129 -13.92 -12.14 -5.66
N ARG A 130 -14.72 -12.28 -4.60
CA ARG A 130 -14.22 -12.31 -3.22
C ARG A 130 -13.28 -13.50 -3.01
N THR A 131 -12.14 -13.27 -2.39
CA THR A 131 -11.19 -14.34 -2.03
C THR A 131 -11.68 -15.05 -0.76
N PRO A 132 -11.47 -16.37 -0.64
CA PRO A 132 -11.74 -17.07 0.61
C PRO A 132 -10.78 -16.57 1.69
N PHE A 133 -11.28 -16.25 2.88
CA PHE A 133 -10.41 -15.97 4.01
C PHE A 133 -9.65 -17.25 4.38
N PRO A 134 -8.34 -17.18 4.65
CA PRO A 134 -7.67 -18.29 5.29
C PRO A 134 -8.32 -18.46 6.67
N THR A 135 -9.02 -19.57 6.88
CA THR A 135 -9.36 -20.04 8.22
C THR A 135 -8.05 -20.28 8.94
N SER A 136 -7.65 -19.37 9.82
CA SER A 136 -6.61 -19.65 10.79
C SER A 136 -7.13 -20.81 11.65
N GLY A 137 -6.66 -22.02 11.39
CA GLY A 137 -6.77 -23.09 12.36
C GLY A 137 -6.11 -22.60 13.63
N SER A 138 -6.90 -22.40 14.67
CA SER A 138 -6.40 -22.34 16.03
C SER A 138 -5.63 -23.63 16.26
N LEU A 139 -4.31 -23.55 16.35
CA LEU A 139 -3.53 -24.52 17.11
C LEU A 139 -3.98 -24.36 18.57
N GLU A 140 -5.06 -25.03 18.93
CA GLU A 140 -5.38 -25.30 20.33
C GLU A 140 -4.31 -26.26 20.84
N ASN A 141 -3.34 -25.70 21.57
CA ASN A 141 -2.52 -26.46 22.48
C ASN A 141 -3.42 -26.95 23.62
N ASN A 142 -3.74 -28.24 23.63
CA ASN A 142 -3.74 -29.12 24.80
C ASN A 142 -3.90 -30.58 24.39
#